data_AF-A0A2A5MBE2-F1
#
_entry.id   AF-A0A2A5MBE2-F1
#
_cell.length_a   1.000
_cell.length_b   1.000
_cell.length_c   1.000
_cell.angle_alpha   90.00
_cell.angle_beta   90.00
_cell.angle_gamma   90.00
#
_symmetry.space_group_name_H-M   'P 1'
#
loop_
_entity.id
_entity.type
_entity.pdbx_description
1 polymer ?
#
loop_
_entity_poly.entity_id
_entity_poly.type
_entity_poly.pdbx_seq_one_letter_code
_entity_poly.pdbx_strand_id
1 'polypeptide(L)'
;RNYFQDHNIEYNEMTNILILEYKNENTLELFEAFADESEHLKYCVNFEVDREEYKKFRQNIHNKENMKWKFNALAKLFSNYFNTLECTPQNDLSEIRQKYLILVKLYHPDFHQGKSAIEKAYAREQFEKIQIAYDNLKALYKNNT
;
A
#
# COMPACT_ATOMS: atom_id res chain seq x y z
N ARG A 1 27.41 23.70 3.83
CA ARG A 1 26.86 22.37 4.23
C ARG A 1 26.50 21.63 2.95
N ASN A 2 26.69 20.31 2.90
CA ASN A 2 26.34 19.53 1.71
C ASN A 2 24.94 18.93 1.92
N TYR A 3 23.90 19.68 1.55
CA TYR A 3 22.51 19.38 1.90
C TYR A 3 21.98 18.09 1.23
N PHE A 4 22.49 17.75 0.05
CA PHE A 4 21.90 16.74 -0.83
C PHE A 4 22.90 15.67 -1.29
N GLN A 5 23.86 15.32 -0.42
CA GLN A 5 25.00 14.45 -0.78
C GLN A 5 24.59 13.06 -1.31
N ASP A 6 23.42 12.56 -0.92
CA ASP A 6 22.88 11.26 -1.36
C ASP A 6 21.71 11.38 -2.35
N HIS A 7 21.52 12.55 -2.95
CA HIS A 7 20.45 12.83 -3.90
C HIS A 7 21.00 12.97 -5.31
N ASN A 8 20.16 12.62 -6.28
CA ASN A 8 20.46 12.86 -7.68
C ASN A 8 20.17 14.33 -7.98
N ILE A 9 21.22 15.06 -8.37
CA ILE A 9 21.17 16.50 -8.60
C ILE A 9 21.70 16.75 -10.00
N GLU A 10 20.93 17.49 -10.79
CA GLU A 10 21.33 17.94 -12.11
C GLU A 10 21.31 19.46 -12.13
N TYR A 11 22.44 20.08 -12.49
CA TYR A 11 22.52 21.52 -12.68
C TYR A 11 22.72 21.84 -14.15
N ASN A 12 21.80 22.62 -14.70
CA ASN A 12 21.89 23.11 -16.08
C ASN A 12 22.50 24.51 -16.08
N GLU A 13 23.76 24.62 -16.50
CA GLU A 13 24.49 25.89 -16.57
C GLU A 13 23.91 26.89 -17.59
N MET A 14 23.22 26.42 -18.63
CA MET A 14 22.63 27.29 -19.65
C MET A 14 21.37 27.99 -19.16
N THR A 15 20.56 27.29 -18.37
CA THR A 15 19.29 27.82 -17.83
C THR A 15 19.41 28.29 -16.38
N ASN A 16 20.55 28.03 -15.73
CA ASN A 16 20.77 28.21 -14.29
C ASN A 16 19.70 27.50 -13.43
N ILE A 17 19.23 26.35 -13.90
CA ILE A 17 18.22 25.55 -13.20
C ILE A 17 18.92 24.41 -12.45
N LEU A 18 18.63 24.32 -11.15
CA LEU A 18 19.00 23.18 -10.31
C LEU A 18 17.79 22.24 -10.19
N ILE A 19 17.96 21.00 -10.61
CA ILE A 19 16.96 19.94 -10.52
C ILE A 19 17.38 18.99 -9.40
N LEU A 20 16.50 18.82 -8.41
CA LEU A 20 16.66 17.90 -7.30
C LEU A 20 15.60 16.81 -7.37
N GLU A 21 16.02 15.55 -7.45
CA GLU A 21 15.09 14.43 -7.47
C GLU A 21 14.53 14.12 -6.07
N TYR A 22 13.21 13.97 -5.96
CA TYR A 22 12.57 13.55 -4.72
C TYR A 22 12.92 12.10 -4.38
N LYS A 23 13.46 11.88 -3.17
CA LYS A 23 13.85 10.56 -2.67
C LYS A 23 12.95 10.10 -1.52
N ASN A 24 12.70 10.98 -0.55
CA ASN A 24 11.89 10.72 0.64
C ASN A 24 11.47 12.04 1.31
N GLU A 25 10.68 11.95 2.39
CA GLU A 25 10.17 13.13 3.10
C GLU A 25 11.30 14.05 3.62
N ASN A 26 12.45 13.47 3.99
CA ASN A 26 13.65 14.24 4.36
C ASN A 26 14.21 15.08 3.20
N THR A 27 13.97 14.73 1.93
CA THR A 27 14.27 15.60 0.79
C THR A 27 13.50 16.92 0.86
N LEU A 28 12.25 16.90 1.34
CA LEU A 28 11.42 18.11 1.45
C LEU A 28 11.96 19.03 2.55
N GLU A 29 12.30 18.46 3.70
CA GLU A 29 12.87 19.22 4.83
C GLU A 29 14.22 19.86 4.46
N LEU A 30 15.08 19.12 3.75
CA LEU A 30 16.35 19.64 3.26
C LEU A 30 16.17 20.72 2.19
N PHE A 31 15.15 20.60 1.33
CA PHE A 31 14.81 21.62 0.34
C PHE A 31 14.29 22.91 0.99
N GLU A 32 13.40 22.81 1.97
CA GLU A 32 12.91 23.97 2.73
C GLU A 32 14.09 24.68 3.44
N ALA A 33 14.97 23.92 4.11
CA ALA A 33 16.16 24.48 4.77
C ALA A 33 17.17 25.10 3.79
N PHE A 34 17.31 24.54 2.59
CA PHE A 34 18.15 25.10 1.53
C PHE A 34 17.55 26.37 0.93
N ALA A 35 16.25 26.40 0.66
CA ALA A 35 15.56 27.53 0.04
C ALA A 35 15.41 28.72 1.01
N ASP A 36 15.30 28.47 2.32
CA ASP A 36 15.20 29.50 3.36
C ASP A 36 16.55 30.13 3.74
N GLU A 37 17.68 29.55 3.33
CA GLU A 37 19.01 30.14 3.54
C GLU A 37 19.26 31.30 2.56
N SER A 38 19.35 32.51 3.09
CA SER A 38 19.61 33.73 2.30
C SER A 38 21.08 33.96 1.93
N GLU A 39 22.00 33.22 2.56
CA GLU A 39 23.45 33.36 2.32
C GLU A 39 24.08 32.01 1.98
N HIS A 40 24.52 31.88 0.73
CA HIS A 40 25.22 30.70 0.24
C HIS A 40 26.58 31.10 -0.33
N LEU A 41 27.64 30.48 0.18
CA LEU A 41 29.00 30.63 -0.36
C LEU A 41 29.48 32.10 -0.48
N LYS A 42 29.06 32.97 0.46
CA LYS A 42 29.32 34.44 0.48
C LYS A 42 28.55 35.25 -0.58
N TYR A 43 27.53 34.65 -1.20
CA TYR A 43 26.58 35.32 -2.08
C TYR A 43 25.20 35.35 -1.42
N CYS A 44 24.47 36.46 -1.61
CA CYS A 44 23.05 36.51 -1.27
C CYS A 44 22.26 35.92 -2.43
N VAL A 45 21.69 34.73 -2.22
CA VAL A 45 20.84 34.05 -3.21
C VAL A 45 19.41 34.16 -2.72
N ASN A 46 18.51 34.60 -3.60
CA ASN A 46 17.09 34.65 -3.30
C ASN A 46 16.39 33.63 -4.21
N PHE A 47 15.88 32.54 -3.63
CA PHE A 47 15.14 31.54 -4.37
C PHE A 47 13.69 32.00 -4.57
N GLU A 48 13.29 32.12 -5.83
CA GLU A 48 11.88 32.28 -6.17
C GLU A 48 11.24 30.88 -6.22
N VAL A 49 10.54 30.52 -5.15
CA VAL A 49 9.83 29.23 -5.04
C VAL A 49 8.34 29.46 -5.26
N ASP A 50 7.77 28.78 -6.26
CA ASP A 50 6.31 28.68 -6.39
C ASP A 50 5.76 27.85 -5.22
N ARG A 51 5.26 28.55 -4.20
CA ARG A 51 4.73 27.93 -2.99
C ARG A 51 3.44 27.14 -3.25
N GLU A 52 2.65 27.51 -4.27
CA GLU A 52 1.41 26.78 -4.58
C GLU A 52 1.70 25.45 -5.26
N GLU A 53 2.61 25.44 -6.22
CA GLU A 53 3.06 24.23 -6.89
C GLU A 53 3.76 23.28 -5.91
N TYR A 54 4.64 23.82 -5.06
CA TYR A 54 5.31 23.03 -4.02
C TYR A 54 4.32 22.39 -3.03
N LYS A 55 3.30 23.13 -2.60
CA LYS A 55 2.25 22.61 -1.70
C LYS A 55 1.46 21.48 -2.35
N LYS A 56 1.11 21.60 -3.64
CA LYS A 56 0.44 20.53 -4.42
C LYS A 56 1.34 19.31 -4.54
N PHE A 57 2.62 19.50 -4.82
CA PHE A 57 3.61 18.42 -4.89
C PHE A 57 3.68 17.63 -3.58
N ARG A 58 3.81 18.32 -2.43
CA ARG A 58 3.84 17.69 -1.11
C ARG A 58 2.59 16.86 -0.82
N GLN A 59 1.40 17.39 -1.12
CA GLN A 59 0.14 16.64 -0.96
C GLN A 59 0.07 15.41 -1.86
N ASN A 60 0.52 15.52 -3.12
CA ASN A 60 0.50 14.42 -4.07
C ASN A 60 1.45 13.28 -3.65
N ILE A 61 2.65 13.62 -3.15
CA ILE A 61 3.60 12.63 -2.62
C ILE A 61 3.02 11.90 -1.42
N HIS A 62 2.48 12.63 -0.44
CA HIS A 62 1.86 12.03 0.74
C HIS A 62 0.67 11.14 0.38
N ASN A 63 -0.15 11.56 -0.59
CA ASN A 63 -1.24 10.74 -1.12
C ASN A 63 -0.73 9.46 -1.82
N LYS A 64 0.36 9.55 -2.59
CA LYS A 64 0.96 8.41 -3.29
C LYS A 64 1.54 7.38 -2.32
N GLU A 65 2.24 7.83 -1.29
CA GLU A 65 2.73 6.97 -0.21
C GLU A 65 1.57 6.35 0.58
N ASN A 66 0.52 7.14 0.84
CA ASN A 66 -0.69 6.64 1.48
C ASN A 66 -1.40 5.55 0.65
N MET A 67 -1.46 5.73 -0.67
CA MET A 67 -2.02 4.72 -1.57
C MET A 67 -1.15 3.47 -1.63
N LYS A 68 0.19 3.60 -1.54
CA LYS A 68 1.11 2.47 -1.54
C LYS A 68 0.91 1.56 -0.33
N TRP A 69 0.75 2.11 0.89
CA TRP A 69 0.48 1.25 2.05
C TRP A 69 -0.91 0.62 1.99
N LYS A 70 -1.93 1.35 1.50
CA LYS A 70 -3.27 0.79 1.28
C LYS A 70 -3.24 -0.38 0.29
N PHE A 71 -2.52 -0.22 -0.82
CA PHE A 71 -2.37 -1.27 -1.81
C PHE A 71 -1.62 -2.49 -1.25
N ASN A 72 -0.53 -2.28 -0.51
CA ASN A 72 0.21 -3.38 0.14
C ASN A 72 -0.64 -4.10 1.20
N ALA A 73 -1.40 -3.37 2.00
CA ALA A 73 -2.30 -3.94 3.00
C ALA A 73 -3.42 -4.76 2.33
N LEU A 74 -4.02 -4.24 1.27
CA LEU A 74 -5.02 -4.95 0.46
C LEU A 74 -4.42 -6.19 -0.21
N ALA A 75 -3.24 -6.09 -0.82
CA ALA A 75 -2.57 -7.23 -1.44
C ALA A 75 -2.29 -8.35 -0.42
N LYS A 76 -1.86 -7.98 0.80
CA LYS A 76 -1.67 -8.93 1.90
C LYS A 76 -3.00 -9.54 2.37
N LEU A 77 -4.05 -8.74 2.47
CA LEU A 77 -5.40 -9.19 2.83
C LEU A 77 -5.93 -10.21 1.81
N PHE A 78 -5.84 -9.90 0.51
CA PHE A 78 -6.26 -10.81 -0.55
C PHE A 78 -5.41 -12.08 -0.59
N SER A 79 -4.09 -11.97 -0.41
CA SER A 79 -3.22 -13.14 -0.28
C SER A 79 -3.68 -14.07 0.86
N ASN A 80 -4.07 -13.50 2.01
CA ASN A 80 -4.62 -14.28 3.10
C ASN A 80 -5.95 -14.96 2.75
N TYR A 81 -6.84 -14.30 2.00
CA TYR A 81 -8.10 -14.91 1.56
C TYR A 81 -7.87 -16.06 0.58
N PHE A 82 -6.97 -15.89 -0.38
CA PHE A 82 -6.57 -16.96 -1.30
C PHE A 82 -5.98 -18.15 -0.53
N ASN A 83 -5.08 -17.89 0.43
CA ASN A 83 -4.53 -18.95 1.28
C ASN A 83 -5.60 -19.65 2.13
N THR A 84 -6.57 -18.90 2.67
CA THR A 84 -7.66 -19.45 3.50
C THR A 84 -8.57 -20.38 2.71
N LEU A 85 -8.80 -20.09 1.43
CA LEU A 85 -9.57 -20.93 0.52
C LEU A 85 -8.71 -21.96 -0.22
N GLU A 86 -7.41 -22.02 0.08
CA GLU A 86 -6.42 -22.83 -0.64
C GLU A 86 -6.40 -22.57 -2.15
N CYS A 87 -6.76 -21.36 -2.58
CA CYS A 87 -6.84 -20.92 -3.97
C CYS A 87 -5.61 -20.07 -4.37
N THR A 88 -5.46 -19.85 -5.67
CA THR A 88 -4.51 -18.89 -6.23
C THR A 88 -5.25 -17.74 -6.93
N PRO A 89 -4.60 -16.58 -7.14
CA PRO A 89 -5.19 -15.47 -7.89
C PRO A 89 -5.53 -15.80 -9.34
N GLN A 90 -4.99 -16.90 -9.87
CA GLN A 90 -5.28 -17.39 -11.22
C GLN A 90 -6.56 -18.20 -11.30
N ASN A 91 -7.10 -18.67 -10.15
CA ASN A 91 -8.33 -19.45 -10.15
C ASN A 91 -9.54 -18.57 -10.48
N ASP A 92 -10.45 -19.11 -11.30
CA ASP A 92 -11.69 -18.42 -11.62
C ASP A 92 -12.71 -18.49 -10.46
N LEU A 93 -13.79 -17.72 -10.56
CA LEU A 93 -14.83 -17.70 -9.53
C LEU A 93 -15.50 -19.07 -9.32
N SER A 94 -15.53 -19.92 -10.34
CA SER A 94 -16.12 -21.26 -10.28
C SER A 94 -15.24 -22.21 -9.46
N GLU A 95 -13.93 -22.19 -9.70
CA GLU A 95 -12.91 -22.93 -8.96
C GLU A 95 -12.85 -22.48 -7.50
N ILE A 96 -12.85 -21.16 -7.25
CA ILE A 96 -12.90 -20.61 -5.89
C ILE A 96 -14.17 -21.07 -5.17
N ARG A 97 -15.32 -21.08 -5.86
CA ARG A 97 -16.58 -21.57 -5.30
C ARG A 97 -16.51 -23.07 -4.98
N GLN A 98 -15.88 -23.88 -5.83
CA GLN A 98 -15.71 -25.31 -5.56
C GLN A 98 -14.87 -25.54 -4.30
N LYS A 99 -13.73 -24.84 -4.15
CA LYS A 99 -12.88 -24.96 -2.94
C LYS A 99 -13.63 -24.52 -1.69
N TYR A 100 -14.36 -23.40 -1.76
CA TYR A 100 -15.25 -22.95 -0.69
C TYR A 100 -16.24 -24.05 -0.26
N LEU A 101 -16.93 -24.70 -1.20
CA LEU A 101 -17.90 -25.75 -0.86
C LEU A 101 -17.26 -26.97 -0.20
N ILE A 102 -16.02 -27.32 -0.57
CA ILE A 102 -15.25 -28.40 0.07
C ILE A 102 -14.93 -28.02 1.52
N LEU A 103 -14.40 -26.81 1.74
CA LEU A 103 -14.03 -26.33 3.07
C LEU A 103 -15.25 -26.15 3.98
N VAL A 104 -16.38 -25.67 3.45
CA VAL A 104 -17.66 -25.61 4.17
C VAL A 104 -18.07 -26.99 4.66
N LYS A 105 -18.03 -28.02 3.81
CA LYS A 105 -18.35 -29.38 4.24
C LYS A 105 -17.42 -29.90 5.34
N LEU A 106 -16.15 -29.46 5.34
CA LEU A 106 -15.17 -29.89 6.34
C LEU A 106 -15.37 -29.18 7.69
N TYR A 107 -15.72 -27.90 7.69
CA TYR A 107 -15.75 -27.06 8.91
C TYR A 107 -17.15 -26.67 9.38
N HIS A 108 -18.23 -27.02 8.67
CA HIS A 108 -19.59 -26.63 9.06
C HIS A 108 -19.93 -27.17 10.47
N PRO A 109 -20.46 -26.33 11.38
CA PRO A 109 -20.73 -26.73 12.78
C PRO A 109 -21.58 -27.99 12.93
N ASP A 110 -22.49 -28.24 12.00
CA ASP A 110 -23.37 -29.43 12.01
C ASP A 110 -22.60 -30.76 11.95
N PHE A 111 -21.43 -30.79 11.30
CA PHE A 111 -20.61 -32.01 11.24
C PHE A 111 -19.76 -32.23 12.51
N HIS A 112 -19.72 -31.25 13.41
CA HIS A 112 -18.89 -31.30 14.63
C HIS A 112 -19.73 -31.30 15.92
N GLN A 113 -21.04 -31.55 15.84
CA GLN A 113 -21.94 -31.57 17.01
C GLN A 113 -21.56 -32.60 18.09
N GLY A 114 -20.87 -33.69 17.72
CA GLY A 114 -20.36 -34.72 18.64
C GLY A 114 -18.96 -34.47 19.23
N LYS A 115 -18.28 -33.38 18.85
CA LYS A 115 -16.89 -33.11 19.24
C LYS A 115 -16.76 -32.31 20.54
N SER A 116 -15.53 -32.21 21.05
CA SER A 116 -15.20 -31.41 22.22
C SER A 116 -15.50 -29.91 22.00
N ALA A 117 -15.70 -29.17 23.08
CA ALA A 117 -15.98 -27.73 23.00
C ALA A 117 -14.87 -26.95 22.26
N ILE A 118 -13.61 -27.37 22.42
CA ILE A 118 -12.45 -26.76 21.78
C ILE A 118 -12.49 -26.99 20.26
N GLU A 119 -12.78 -28.22 19.81
CA GLU A 119 -12.86 -28.53 18.38
C GLU A 119 -14.05 -27.84 17.71
N LYS A 120 -15.18 -27.70 18.41
CA LYS A 120 -16.34 -26.94 17.93
C LYS A 120 -16.01 -25.45 17.75
N ALA A 121 -15.32 -24.86 18.73
CA ALA A 121 -14.88 -23.47 18.66
C ALA A 121 -13.91 -23.26 17.48
N TYR A 122 -12.94 -24.17 17.31
CA TYR A 122 -12.00 -24.14 16.20
C TYR A 122 -12.71 -24.26 14.84
N ALA A 123 -13.61 -25.25 14.68
CA ALA A 123 -14.35 -25.44 13.43
C ALA A 123 -15.19 -24.20 13.08
N ARG A 124 -15.83 -23.58 14.07
CA ARG A 124 -16.60 -22.34 13.88
C ARG A 124 -15.72 -21.19 13.44
N GLU A 125 -14.56 -21.00 14.07
CA GLU A 125 -13.61 -19.94 13.71
C GLU A 125 -13.10 -20.12 12.27
N GLN A 126 -12.75 -21.35 11.88
CA GLN A 126 -12.32 -21.65 10.51
C GLN A 126 -13.45 -21.39 9.51
N PHE A 127 -14.67 -21.84 9.83
CA PHE A 127 -15.83 -21.62 8.97
C PHE A 127 -16.11 -20.13 8.72
N GLU A 128 -16.03 -19.30 9.77
CA GLU A 128 -16.20 -17.86 9.65
C GLU A 128 -15.11 -17.22 8.77
N LYS A 129 -13.84 -17.62 8.93
CA LYS A 129 -12.74 -17.17 8.07
C LYS A 129 -12.97 -17.54 6.60
N ILE A 130 -13.44 -18.77 6.34
CA ILE A 130 -13.75 -19.27 5.00
C ILE A 130 -14.89 -18.47 4.37
N GLN A 131 -15.96 -18.18 5.12
CA GLN A 131 -17.08 -17.36 4.63
C GLN A 131 -16.63 -15.94 4.29
N ILE A 132 -15.91 -15.27 5.19
CA ILE A 132 -15.40 -13.91 4.98
C ILE A 132 -14.48 -13.88 3.75
N ALA A 133 -13.57 -14.84 3.61
CA ALA A 133 -12.67 -14.91 2.46
C ALA A 133 -13.45 -15.06 1.14
N TYR A 134 -14.45 -15.95 1.09
CA TYR A 134 -15.24 -16.19 -0.11
C TYR A 134 -16.10 -14.97 -0.50
N ASP A 135 -16.80 -14.36 0.46
CA ASP A 135 -17.64 -13.19 0.18
C ASP A 135 -16.84 -12.00 -0.34
N ASN A 136 -15.66 -11.74 0.24
CA ASN A 136 -14.77 -10.67 -0.21
C ASN A 136 -14.20 -10.94 -1.62
N LEU A 137 -13.75 -12.18 -1.89
CA LEU A 137 -13.28 -12.54 -3.23
C LEU A 137 -14.40 -12.49 -4.26
N LYS A 138 -15.60 -12.98 -3.92
CA LYS A 138 -16.78 -12.89 -4.80
C LYS A 138 -17.14 -11.44 -5.12
N ALA A 139 -17.09 -10.53 -4.15
CA ALA A 139 -17.30 -9.10 -4.37
C ALA A 139 -16.23 -8.50 -5.29
N LEU A 140 -14.96 -8.88 -5.09
CA LEU A 140 -13.85 -8.44 -5.96
C LEU A 140 -14.07 -8.88 -7.42
N TYR A 141 -14.44 -10.14 -7.67
CA TYR A 141 -14.70 -10.62 -9.03
C TYR A 141 -15.93 -9.94 -9.64
N LYS A 142 -17.01 -9.74 -8.87
CA LYS A 142 -18.22 -9.06 -9.35
C LYS A 142 -18.00 -7.60 -9.74
N ASN A 143 -17.10 -6.89 -9.05
CA ASN A 143 -16.78 -5.49 -9.35
C ASN A 143 -15.80 -5.33 -10.53
N ASN A 144 -15.12 -6.41 -10.94
CA ASN A 144 -14.18 -6.43 -12.08
C ASN A 144 -14.78 -7.08 -13.34
N THR A 145 -16.08 -7.42 -13.34
CA THR A 145 -16.82 -7.90 -14.52
C THR A 145 -17.81 -6.83 -14.97
#